data_AF-A0A8J1XX96-F1
#
_entry.id   AF-A0A8J1XX96-F1
#
_cell.length_a   1.000
_cell.length_b   1.000
_cell.length_c   1.000
_cell.angle_alpha   90.00
_cell.angle_beta   90.00
_cell.angle_gamma   90.00
#
_symmetry.space_group_name_H-M   'P 1'
#
loop_
_entity.id
_entity.type
_entity.pdbx_description
1 polymer ?
#
loop_
_entity_poly.entity_id
_entity_poly.type
_entity_poly.pdbx_seq_one_letter_code
_entity_poly.pdbx_strand_id
1 'polypeptide(L)'
;FIVQRFKGNDMEKEQEMNNGLDLLPKLDMMKSEVAMDTTTKMMKPETSEAEVVMKTATNTNLLIHNKYLRVKMNSIRDKRLYQDLEFKLSDGSSVWAHRAIVCEFSSYVAQLCSSDSETLFTSVDLSGQVDDTLKFTPSIINFALDYMYGKDVTLSNKDAVKCSRLAVKLNIPELLSAIDSSLVENGMPRDDIPTDD
;
A
#
# COMPACT_ATOMS: atom_id res chain seq x y z
N PHE A 1 12.59 19.00 15.48
CA PHE A 1 12.00 17.75 14.97
C PHE A 1 12.58 17.49 13.59
N ILE A 2 13.35 16.42 13.42
CA ILE A 2 13.81 15.98 12.10
C ILE A 2 12.71 15.07 11.55
N VAL A 3 12.17 15.42 10.39
CA VAL A 3 11.16 14.64 9.66
C VAL A 3 11.88 13.99 8.49
N GLN A 4 11.91 12.67 8.45
CA GLN A 4 12.57 11.92 7.38
C GLN A 4 11.58 11.73 6.23
N ARG A 5 12.02 11.99 4.98
CA ARG A 5 11.22 11.78 3.77
C ARG A 5 11.67 10.52 3.05
N PHE A 6 10.74 9.63 2.77
CA PHE A 6 10.96 8.42 1.99
C PHE A 6 10.28 8.60 0.64
N LYS A 7 11.05 8.39 -0.44
CA LYS A 7 10.46 8.27 -1.76
C LYS A 7 9.69 6.95 -1.84
N GLY A 8 8.49 6.97 -2.43
CA GLY A 8 7.76 5.74 -2.70
C GLY A 8 8.57 4.80 -3.59
N ASN A 9 8.50 3.48 -3.35
CA ASN A 9 9.34 2.48 -4.01
C ASN A 9 9.13 2.46 -5.54
N ASP A 10 10.20 2.76 -6.28
CA ASP A 10 10.29 2.70 -7.74
C ASP A 10 11.14 1.48 -8.12
N MET A 11 10.49 0.34 -8.34
CA MET A 11 11.18 -0.85 -8.87
C MET A 11 11.46 -0.67 -10.36
N GLU A 12 12.58 -0.02 -10.67
CA GLU A 12 13.09 0.10 -12.03
C GLU A 12 13.79 -1.20 -12.45
N LYS A 13 13.11 -1.98 -13.30
CA LYS A 13 13.78 -2.81 -14.31
C LYS A 13 13.17 -2.47 -15.66
N GLU A 14 13.98 -1.89 -16.54
CA GLU A 14 13.62 -1.72 -17.94
C GLU A 14 13.48 -3.10 -18.59
N GLN A 15 12.24 -3.55 -18.79
CA GLN A 15 11.92 -4.51 -19.84
C GLN A 15 10.49 -4.30 -20.34
N GLU A 16 10.42 -4.08 -21.66
CA GLU A 16 9.29 -3.76 -22.52
C GLU A 16 7.91 -4.24 -22.04
N MET A 17 7.04 -3.32 -21.61
CA MET A 17 5.60 -3.58 -21.50
C MET A 17 4.77 -2.43 -22.07
N ASN A 18 4.94 -2.20 -23.37
CA ASN A 18 4.23 -1.14 -24.12
C ASN A 18 2.75 -1.44 -24.46
N ASN A 19 2.14 -2.50 -23.93
CA ASN A 19 0.76 -2.85 -24.31
C ASN A 19 -0.29 -2.63 -23.20
N GLY A 20 0.11 -2.44 -21.94
CA GLY A 20 -0.81 -2.21 -20.81
C GLY A 20 -1.01 -0.72 -20.46
N LEU A 21 -0.08 0.15 -20.86
CA LEU A 21 -0.10 1.58 -20.51
C LEU A 21 -1.09 2.40 -21.34
N ASP A 22 -1.54 1.90 -22.49
CA ASP A 22 -2.34 2.69 -23.45
C ASP A 22 -3.82 2.89 -23.03
N LEU A 23 -4.19 2.41 -21.83
CA LEU A 23 -5.53 2.53 -21.23
C LEU A 23 -5.60 3.56 -20.10
N LEU A 24 -4.48 3.97 -19.50
CA LEU A 24 -4.49 4.87 -18.34
C LEU A 24 -4.55 6.37 -18.69
N PRO A 25 -3.89 6.88 -19.76
CA PRO A 25 -3.99 8.30 -20.14
C PRO A 25 -5.36 8.69 -20.72
N LYS A 26 -6.14 7.72 -21.21
CA LYS A 26 -7.44 7.98 -21.87
C LYS A 26 -8.57 8.28 -20.88
N LEU A 27 -8.36 8.09 -19.57
CA LEU A 27 -9.34 8.45 -18.53
C LEU A 27 -9.37 9.94 -18.21
N ASP A 28 -8.29 10.69 -18.48
CA ASP A 28 -8.20 12.12 -18.17
C ASP A 28 -8.64 13.04 -19.32
N MET A 29 -8.78 12.51 -20.55
CA MET A 29 -9.08 13.29 -21.76
C MET A 29 -10.56 13.31 -22.19
N MET A 30 -11.50 12.73 -21.41
CA MET A 30 -12.94 12.82 -21.69
C MET A 30 -13.62 14.02 -20.99
N LYS A 31 -12.92 15.15 -20.92
CA LYS A 31 -13.52 16.43 -20.54
C LYS A 31 -13.21 17.47 -21.60
N SER A 32 -13.94 17.44 -22.72
CA SER A 32 -14.50 18.66 -23.30
C SER A 32 -15.46 18.38 -24.45
N GLU A 33 -16.53 19.18 -24.46
CA GLU A 33 -17.45 19.55 -25.54
C GLU A 33 -18.85 18.91 -25.58
N VAL A 34 -19.81 19.81 -25.88
CA VAL A 34 -21.15 19.95 -25.32
C VAL A 34 -22.21 19.59 -26.37
N ALA A 35 -23.34 19.00 -25.94
CA ALA A 35 -24.66 19.30 -26.51
C ALA A 35 -25.79 18.88 -25.55
N MET A 36 -26.70 19.82 -25.26
CA MET A 36 -27.96 19.58 -24.57
C MET A 36 -28.90 18.74 -25.46
N ASP A 37 -29.49 17.67 -24.92
CA ASP A 37 -30.87 17.32 -25.28
C ASP A 37 -31.56 16.46 -24.20
N THR A 38 -32.76 16.88 -23.84
CA THR A 38 -33.62 16.31 -22.81
C THR A 38 -34.35 15.07 -23.32
N THR A 39 -34.00 13.89 -22.82
CA THR A 39 -34.92 12.73 -22.76
C THR A 39 -34.30 11.66 -21.87
N THR A 40 -35.11 11.14 -20.95
CA THR A 40 -34.78 10.11 -19.94
C THR A 40 -33.93 8.98 -20.54
N LYS A 41 -32.61 9.02 -20.29
CA LYS A 41 -31.71 7.89 -20.49
C LYS A 41 -31.30 7.44 -19.10
N MET A 42 -31.61 6.18 -18.80
CA MET A 42 -31.06 5.45 -17.65
C MET A 42 -29.57 5.78 -17.54
N MET A 43 -29.13 6.19 -16.35
CA MET A 43 -27.71 6.33 -16.05
C MET A 43 -27.03 5.03 -16.46
N LYS A 44 -26.21 5.09 -17.52
CA LYS A 44 -25.20 4.06 -17.75
C LYS A 44 -24.44 3.92 -16.44
N PRO A 45 -24.20 2.71 -15.92
CA PRO A 45 -23.14 2.57 -14.95
C PRO A 45 -21.88 3.01 -15.70
N GLU A 46 -21.31 4.15 -15.31
CA GLU A 46 -19.88 4.34 -15.48
C GLU A 46 -19.26 3.08 -14.86
N THR A 47 -18.60 2.25 -15.67
CA THR A 47 -17.60 1.32 -15.14
C THR A 47 -16.66 2.20 -14.34
N SER A 48 -16.83 2.24 -13.02
CA SER A 48 -16.24 3.30 -12.19
C SER A 48 -14.73 3.24 -12.40
N GLU A 49 -14.05 4.39 -12.44
CA GLU A 49 -12.58 4.44 -12.57
C GLU A 49 -11.90 3.45 -11.61
N ALA A 50 -12.47 3.26 -10.41
CA ALA A 50 -12.03 2.28 -9.44
C ALA A 50 -12.12 0.83 -9.94
N GLU A 51 -13.22 0.43 -10.57
CA GLU A 51 -13.38 -0.90 -11.16
C GLU A 51 -12.36 -1.17 -12.29
N VAL A 52 -12.11 -0.17 -13.14
CA VAL A 52 -11.12 -0.26 -14.22
C VAL A 52 -9.70 -0.40 -13.65
N VAL A 53 -9.37 0.41 -12.64
CA VAL A 53 -8.08 0.34 -11.94
C VAL A 53 -7.91 -1.01 -11.26
N MET A 54 -8.91 -1.50 -10.52
CA MET A 54 -8.87 -2.80 -9.85
C MET A 54 -8.72 -3.95 -10.85
N LYS A 55 -9.47 -3.92 -11.96
CA LYS A 55 -9.35 -4.92 -13.03
C LYS A 55 -7.97 -4.91 -13.67
N THR A 56 -7.39 -3.73 -13.90
CA THR A 56 -6.03 -3.61 -14.44
C THR A 56 -4.98 -4.10 -13.45
N ALA A 57 -5.18 -3.84 -12.16
CA ALA A 57 -4.31 -4.29 -11.08
C ALA A 57 -4.33 -5.81 -10.84
N THR A 58 -5.31 -6.55 -11.38
CA THR A 58 -5.26 -8.03 -11.38
C THR A 58 -4.10 -8.61 -12.20
N ASN A 59 -3.50 -7.80 -13.07
CA ASN A 59 -2.22 -8.12 -13.69
C ASN A 59 -1.08 -7.72 -12.75
N THR A 60 -0.59 -8.68 -11.97
CA THR A 60 0.47 -8.49 -10.95
C THR A 60 1.72 -7.82 -11.53
N ASN A 61 2.15 -8.19 -12.74
CA ASN A 61 3.31 -7.55 -13.39
C ASN A 61 3.10 -6.04 -13.62
N LEU A 62 1.90 -5.62 -14.02
CA LEU A 62 1.60 -4.18 -14.15
C LEU A 62 1.53 -3.50 -12.79
N LEU A 63 0.96 -4.16 -11.77
CA LEU A 63 0.84 -3.60 -10.43
C LEU A 63 2.20 -3.33 -9.76
N ILE A 64 3.13 -4.27 -9.90
CA ILE A 64 4.47 -4.25 -9.32
C ILE A 64 5.34 -3.17 -9.99
N HIS A 65 5.22 -2.97 -11.31
CA HIS A 65 6.11 -2.06 -12.05
C HIS A 65 5.51 -0.69 -12.33
N ASN A 66 4.23 -0.46 -12.04
CA ASN A 66 3.57 0.81 -12.30
C ASN A 66 3.25 1.58 -11.00
N LYS A 67 4.17 2.47 -10.60
CA LYS A 67 3.99 3.36 -9.44
C LYS A 67 2.68 4.14 -9.53
N TYR A 68 2.34 4.67 -10.71
CA TYR A 68 1.12 5.44 -10.92
C TYR A 68 -0.14 4.60 -10.62
N LEU A 69 -0.17 3.35 -11.06
CA LEU A 69 -1.26 2.42 -10.77
C LEU A 69 -1.41 2.16 -9.27
N ARG A 70 -0.29 1.95 -8.55
CA ARG A 70 -0.30 1.79 -7.09
C ARG A 70 -0.82 3.05 -6.38
N VAL A 71 -0.39 4.24 -6.79
CA VAL A 71 -0.87 5.51 -6.21
C VAL A 71 -2.38 5.68 -6.43
N LYS A 72 -2.89 5.29 -7.59
CA LYS A 72 -4.34 5.27 -7.87
C LYS A 72 -5.08 4.27 -6.98
N MET A 73 -4.53 3.07 -6.78
CA MET A 73 -5.09 2.11 -5.82
C MET A 73 -5.08 2.65 -4.38
N ASN A 74 -4.12 3.50 -4.00
CA ASN A 74 -4.18 4.16 -2.70
C ASN A 74 -5.39 5.09 -2.57
N SER A 75 -5.72 5.80 -3.65
CA SER A 75 -6.88 6.70 -3.67
C SER A 75 -8.20 5.91 -3.54
N ILE A 76 -8.22 4.67 -4.05
CA ILE A 76 -9.34 3.72 -3.87
C ILE A 76 -9.38 3.21 -2.42
N ARG A 77 -8.22 2.88 -1.85
CA ARG A 77 -8.08 2.50 -0.44
C ARG A 77 -8.58 3.60 0.50
N ASP A 78 -8.23 4.86 0.24
CA ASP A 78 -8.66 6.02 1.04
C ASP A 78 -10.19 6.21 0.99
N LYS A 79 -10.86 5.73 -0.08
CA LYS A 79 -12.32 5.67 -0.21
C LYS A 79 -12.97 4.40 0.38
N ARG A 80 -12.17 3.49 0.95
CA ARG A 80 -12.62 2.20 1.52
C ARG A 80 -13.33 1.29 0.52
N LEU A 81 -12.88 1.31 -0.73
CA LEU A 81 -13.44 0.47 -1.79
C LEU A 81 -12.55 -0.75 -2.04
N TYR A 82 -13.17 -1.91 -2.29
CA TYR A 82 -12.52 -3.16 -2.71
C TYR A 82 -11.40 -3.69 -1.79
N GLN A 83 -11.39 -3.28 -0.52
CA GLN A 83 -10.43 -3.77 0.47
C GLN A 83 -10.79 -5.18 0.94
N ASP A 84 -9.80 -6.05 0.97
CA ASP A 84 -9.91 -7.49 1.24
C ASP A 84 -8.85 -8.00 2.22
N LEU A 85 -8.04 -7.10 2.80
CA LEU A 85 -7.08 -7.37 3.87
C LEU A 85 -7.35 -6.45 5.06
N GLU A 86 -7.44 -7.03 6.26
CA GLU A 86 -7.55 -6.28 7.52
C GLU A 86 -6.34 -6.54 8.43
N PHE A 87 -5.82 -5.48 9.03
CA PHE A 87 -4.87 -5.53 10.14
C PHE A 87 -5.58 -5.19 11.44
N LYS A 88 -5.65 -6.13 12.37
CA LYS A 88 -6.27 -5.95 13.70
C LYS A 88 -5.25 -5.50 14.72
N LEU A 89 -5.53 -4.41 15.43
CA LEU A 89 -4.61 -3.77 16.37
C LEU A 89 -5.03 -4.02 17.84
N SER A 90 -4.07 -3.82 18.76
CA SER A 90 -4.26 -4.08 20.20
C SER A 90 -5.30 -3.19 20.87
N ASP A 91 -5.57 -2.01 20.31
CA ASP A 91 -6.59 -1.07 20.79
C ASP A 91 -8.00 -1.38 20.24
N GLY A 92 -8.15 -2.49 19.52
CA GLY A 92 -9.41 -2.89 18.88
C GLY A 92 -9.68 -2.17 17.56
N SER A 93 -8.78 -1.30 17.10
CA SER A 93 -8.90 -0.67 15.78
C SER A 93 -8.43 -1.60 14.67
N SER A 94 -8.89 -1.31 13.44
CA SER A 94 -8.52 -2.04 12.24
C SER A 94 -8.10 -1.11 11.12
N VAL A 95 -7.10 -1.53 10.34
CA VAL A 95 -6.67 -0.84 9.12
C VAL A 95 -6.86 -1.78 7.92
N TRP A 96 -7.45 -1.25 6.85
CA TRP A 96 -7.87 -2.04 5.69
C TRP A 96 -7.03 -1.72 4.44
N ALA A 97 -6.76 -2.74 3.64
CA ALA A 97 -5.92 -2.66 2.44
C ALA A 97 -6.36 -3.67 1.37
N HIS A 98 -5.75 -3.58 0.20
CA HIS A 98 -5.85 -4.57 -0.87
C HIS A 98 -4.75 -5.63 -0.72
N ARG A 99 -5.14 -6.92 -0.65
CA ARG A 99 -4.23 -8.08 -0.62
C ARG A 99 -3.26 -8.05 -1.78
N ALA A 100 -3.75 -7.72 -2.97
CA ALA A 100 -2.96 -7.63 -4.20
C ALA A 100 -1.76 -6.67 -4.09
N ILE A 101 -1.85 -5.62 -3.26
CA ILE A 101 -0.71 -4.74 -3.02
C ILE A 101 0.19 -5.34 -1.95
N VAL A 102 -0.38 -5.73 -0.80
CA VAL A 102 0.44 -6.11 0.35
C VAL A 102 1.21 -7.42 0.12
N CYS A 103 0.65 -8.39 -0.60
CA CYS A 103 1.32 -9.66 -0.88
C CYS A 103 2.60 -9.49 -1.73
N GLU A 104 2.67 -8.43 -2.54
CA GLU A 104 3.86 -8.15 -3.36
C GLU A 104 5.05 -7.67 -2.53
N PHE A 105 4.78 -7.10 -1.36
CA PHE A 105 5.81 -6.54 -0.47
C PHE A 105 6.02 -7.37 0.80
N SER A 106 5.03 -8.15 1.20
CA SER A 106 5.03 -8.94 2.43
C SER A 106 4.92 -10.42 2.10
N SER A 107 6.06 -11.12 2.16
CA SER A 107 6.08 -12.57 1.98
C SER A 107 5.27 -13.31 3.06
N TYR A 108 5.20 -12.76 4.28
CA TYR A 108 4.35 -13.27 5.35
C TYR A 108 2.85 -13.21 4.97
N VAL A 109 2.36 -12.06 4.48
CA VAL A 109 0.97 -11.92 4.07
C VAL A 109 0.68 -12.75 2.80
N ALA A 110 1.63 -12.86 1.87
CA ALA A 110 1.50 -13.71 0.70
C ALA A 110 1.32 -15.19 1.07
N GLN A 111 2.09 -15.68 2.05
CA GLN A 111 1.93 -17.03 2.58
C GLN A 111 0.56 -17.24 3.23
N LEU A 112 0.09 -16.30 4.06
CA LEU A 112 -1.25 -16.36 4.65
C LEU A 112 -2.34 -16.41 3.57
N CYS A 113 -2.22 -15.59 2.53
CA CYS A 113 -3.17 -15.54 1.42
C CYS A 113 -3.18 -16.81 0.58
N SER A 114 -2.04 -17.50 0.46
CA SER A 114 -1.90 -18.74 -0.31
C SER A 114 -2.40 -19.97 0.45
N SER A 115 -2.32 -19.93 1.77
CA SER A 115 -2.76 -21.02 2.67
C SER A 115 -4.27 -21.12 2.77
N ASP A 116 -4.98 -20.08 2.35
CA ASP A 116 -6.40 -19.85 2.64
C ASP A 116 -7.15 -19.49 1.34
N SER A 117 -6.98 -20.30 0.29
CA SER A 117 -7.48 -20.01 -1.07
C SER A 117 -9.00 -19.87 -1.18
N GLU A 118 -9.74 -20.29 -0.16
CA GLU A 118 -11.20 -20.20 -0.11
C GLU A 118 -11.73 -18.91 0.53
N THR A 119 -10.87 -18.13 1.21
CA THR A 119 -11.32 -16.89 1.85
C THR A 119 -11.20 -15.69 0.91
N LEU A 120 -12.35 -15.05 0.67
CA LEU A 120 -12.45 -13.76 -0.04
C LEU A 120 -11.74 -12.63 0.73
N PHE A 121 -11.36 -12.87 1.98
CA PHE A 121 -10.87 -11.87 2.90
C PHE A 121 -9.78 -12.47 3.81
N THR A 122 -8.72 -11.71 4.05
CA THR A 122 -7.62 -12.12 4.94
C THR A 122 -7.50 -11.16 6.12
N SER A 123 -7.26 -11.71 7.31
CA SER A 123 -7.06 -10.93 8.54
C SER A 123 -5.66 -11.21 9.09
N VAL A 124 -4.91 -10.15 9.38
CA VAL A 124 -3.59 -10.20 10.03
C VAL A 124 -3.73 -9.68 11.45
N ASP A 125 -3.46 -10.53 12.43
CA ASP A 125 -3.53 -10.15 13.84
C ASP A 125 -2.21 -9.54 14.31
N LEU A 126 -2.26 -8.25 14.66
CA LEU A 126 -1.16 -7.51 15.25
C LEU A 126 -1.41 -7.16 16.73
N SER A 127 -2.51 -7.64 17.31
CA SER A 127 -2.98 -7.27 18.66
C SER A 127 -2.11 -7.80 19.81
N GLY A 128 -1.31 -8.85 19.57
CA GLY A 128 -0.47 -9.50 20.59
C GLY A 128 0.70 -8.68 21.16
N GLN A 129 0.85 -7.39 20.81
CA GLN A 129 1.87 -6.52 21.41
C GLN A 129 1.35 -5.92 22.73
N VAL A 130 1.94 -6.35 23.86
CA VAL A 130 1.49 -5.96 25.20
C VAL A 130 2.11 -4.63 25.66
N ASP A 131 3.32 -4.33 25.22
CA ASP A 131 4.06 -3.12 25.59
C ASP A 131 3.59 -1.89 24.78
N ASP A 132 3.13 -0.84 25.48
CA ASP A 132 2.64 0.42 24.89
C ASP A 132 3.65 1.12 23.98
N THR A 133 4.95 0.95 24.25
CA THR A 133 6.01 1.50 23.40
C THR A 133 6.15 0.73 22.09
N LEU A 134 5.69 -0.52 22.05
CA LEU A 134 5.85 -1.46 20.94
C LEU A 134 4.55 -1.73 20.18
N LYS A 135 3.40 -1.24 20.68
CA LYS A 135 2.12 -1.31 19.98
C LYS A 135 2.17 -0.58 18.64
N PHE A 136 1.69 -1.28 17.62
CA PHE A 136 1.44 -0.71 16.31
C PHE A 136 0.16 0.13 16.37
N THR A 137 0.25 1.36 15.89
CA THR A 137 -0.91 2.27 15.79
C THR A 137 -1.39 2.31 14.34
N PRO A 138 -2.63 2.75 14.09
CA PRO A 138 -3.12 2.95 12.73
C PRO A 138 -2.19 3.83 11.88
N SER A 139 -1.51 4.80 12.48
CA SER A 139 -0.56 5.68 11.80
C SER A 139 0.63 4.90 11.22
N ILE A 140 1.22 3.97 12.00
CA ILE A 140 2.36 3.16 11.56
C ILE A 140 1.96 2.20 10.43
N ILE A 141 0.78 1.59 10.54
CA ILE A 141 0.26 0.71 9.47
C ILE A 141 -0.01 1.52 8.19
N ASN A 142 -0.69 2.67 8.31
CA ASN A 142 -0.98 3.51 7.15
C ASN A 142 0.29 4.06 6.49
N PHE A 143 1.33 4.38 7.26
CA PHE A 143 2.63 4.75 6.71
C PHE A 143 3.23 3.63 5.85
N ALA A 144 3.29 2.40 6.39
CA ALA A 144 3.83 1.26 5.65
C ALA A 144 3.01 0.96 4.39
N LEU A 145 1.67 1.07 4.49
CA LEU A 145 0.79 0.93 3.35
C LEU A 145 1.05 2.04 2.33
N ASP A 146 1.01 3.32 2.71
CA ASP A 146 1.25 4.44 1.79
C ASP A 146 2.58 4.27 1.03
N TYR A 147 3.63 3.78 1.69
CA TYR A 147 4.89 3.40 1.04
C TYR A 147 4.71 2.29 -0.01
N MET A 148 4.02 1.19 0.32
CA MET A 148 3.71 0.09 -0.61
C MET A 148 2.87 0.54 -1.81
N TYR A 149 1.92 1.45 -1.58
CA TYR A 149 1.13 2.05 -2.66
C TYR A 149 1.91 3.11 -3.46
N GLY A 150 3.20 3.33 -3.17
CA GLY A 150 4.06 4.22 -3.93
C GLY A 150 3.89 5.71 -3.62
N LYS A 151 3.25 6.08 -2.50
CA LYS A 151 3.27 7.46 -2.01
C LYS A 151 4.63 7.80 -1.40
N ASP A 152 5.01 9.07 -1.53
CA ASP A 152 6.07 9.62 -0.71
C ASP A 152 5.55 9.78 0.72
N VAL A 153 6.30 9.26 1.68
CA VAL A 153 5.87 9.22 3.09
C VAL A 153 6.90 9.91 3.98
N THR A 154 6.43 10.42 5.12
CA THR A 154 7.30 11.02 6.12
C THR A 154 7.17 10.31 7.45
N LEU A 155 8.30 9.96 8.06
CA LEU A 155 8.32 9.29 9.36
C LEU A 155 9.08 10.13 10.38
N SER A 156 8.55 10.15 11.61
CA SER A 156 9.28 10.71 12.74
C SER A 156 10.29 9.69 13.25
N ASN A 157 11.41 10.14 13.82
CA ASN A 157 12.42 9.25 14.39
C ASN A 157 11.84 8.33 15.49
N LYS A 158 10.85 8.82 16.25
CA LYS A 158 10.15 8.05 17.29
C LYS A 158 9.35 6.88 16.68
N ASP A 159 8.81 7.09 15.48
CA ASP A 159 7.99 6.11 14.77
C ASP A 159 8.83 5.19 13.87
N ALA A 160 10.08 5.55 13.56
CA ALA A 160 11.01 4.76 12.78
C ALA A 160 11.29 3.38 13.38
N VAL A 161 11.50 3.31 14.70
CA VAL A 161 11.70 2.04 15.41
C VAL A 161 10.47 1.15 15.30
N LYS A 162 9.27 1.72 15.51
CA LYS A 162 8.00 0.98 15.40
C LYS A 162 7.78 0.48 13.97
N CYS A 163 8.09 1.30 12.98
CA CYS A 163 7.93 0.93 11.58
C CYS A 163 8.95 -0.14 11.16
N SER A 164 10.19 -0.08 11.66
CA SER A 164 11.20 -1.13 11.43
C SER A 164 10.73 -2.48 11.97
N ARG A 165 10.19 -2.49 13.19
CA ARG A 165 9.60 -3.70 13.79
C ARG A 165 8.39 -4.22 13.00
N LEU A 166 7.56 -3.33 12.47
CA LEU A 166 6.46 -3.72 11.59
C LEU A 166 6.99 -4.36 10.31
N ALA A 167 8.01 -3.78 9.69
CA ALA A 167 8.63 -4.29 8.48
C ALA A 167 9.24 -5.69 8.71
N VAL A 168 9.90 -5.92 9.85
CA VAL A 168 10.37 -7.26 10.24
C VAL A 168 9.20 -8.21 10.43
N LYS A 169 8.20 -7.83 11.23
CA LYS A 169 7.05 -8.70 11.55
C LYS A 169 6.25 -9.10 10.32
N LEU A 170 6.06 -8.19 9.37
CA LEU A 170 5.37 -8.45 8.11
C LEU A 170 6.33 -8.96 7.02
N ASN A 171 7.61 -9.12 7.31
CA ASN A 171 8.65 -9.50 6.36
C ASN A 171 8.58 -8.66 5.05
N ILE A 172 8.84 -7.36 5.20
CA ILE A 172 8.88 -6.33 4.14
C ILE A 172 10.32 -5.77 4.06
N PRO A 173 11.25 -6.45 3.38
CA PRO A 173 12.67 -6.11 3.38
C PRO A 173 12.97 -4.72 2.81
N GLU A 174 12.24 -4.30 1.76
CA GLU A 174 12.47 -3.01 1.10
C GLU A 174 12.11 -1.85 2.01
N LEU A 175 11.04 -1.98 2.80
CA LEU A 175 10.64 -0.96 3.77
C LEU A 175 11.67 -0.87 4.90
N LEU A 176 12.14 -2.02 5.41
CA LEU A 176 13.18 -2.06 6.44
C LEU A 176 14.47 -1.40 5.95
N SER A 177 14.91 -1.73 4.73
CA SER A 177 16.10 -1.14 4.11
C SER A 177 15.96 0.37 3.91
N ALA A 178 14.78 0.85 3.51
CA ALA A 178 14.51 2.27 3.38
C ALA A 178 14.60 3.00 4.73
N ILE A 179 14.03 2.43 5.80
CA ILE A 179 14.09 2.98 7.16
C ILE A 179 15.53 3.01 7.67
N ASP A 180 16.26 1.91 7.53
CA ASP A 180 17.66 1.80 7.97
C ASP A 180 18.56 2.83 7.27
N SER A 181 18.43 2.97 5.95
CA SER A 181 19.20 3.94 5.18
C SER A 181 18.95 5.37 5.67
N SER A 182 17.69 5.69 5.94
CA SER A 182 17.29 7.00 6.48
C SER A 182 17.79 7.23 7.91
N LEU A 183 17.79 6.21 8.78
CA LEU A 183 18.35 6.32 10.14
C LEU A 183 19.86 6.58 10.13
N VAL A 184 20.59 5.89 9.25
CA VAL A 184 22.04 6.06 9.07
C VAL A 184 22.37 7.45 8.52
N GLU A 185 21.66 7.91 7.49
CA GLU A 185 21.85 9.26 6.91
C GLU A 185 21.62 10.38 7.93
N ASN A 186 20.79 10.15 8.95
CA ASN A 186 20.47 11.12 10.00
C ASN A 186 21.28 10.93 11.29
N GLY A 187 22.30 10.06 11.30
CA GLY A 187 23.24 9.91 12.41
C GLY A 187 22.64 9.31 13.68
N MET A 188 21.60 8.48 13.56
CA MET A 188 20.98 7.79 14.70
C MET A 188 21.62 6.42 14.94
N PRO A 189 22.04 6.08 16.19
CA PRO A 189 22.59 4.77 16.51
C PRO A 189 21.53 3.68 16.39
N ARG A 190 21.98 2.50 15.95
CA ARG A 190 21.14 1.33 15.58
C ARG A 190 20.73 0.47 16.78
N ASP A 191 21.13 0.87 17.99
CA ASP A 191 21.23 0.00 19.17
C ASP A 191 19.88 -0.44 19.79
N ASP A 192 18.75 0.05 19.27
CA ASP A 192 17.40 -0.26 19.79
C ASP A 192 16.54 -1.13 18.84
N ILE A 193 17.07 -1.58 17.70
CA ILE A 193 16.33 -2.48 16.80
C ILE A 193 16.64 -3.93 17.20
N PRO A 194 15.71 -4.68 17.82
CA PRO A 194 15.96 -6.07 18.18
C PRO A 194 16.23 -6.88 16.90
N THR A 195 17.40 -7.48 16.85
CA THR A 195 17.69 -8.62 15.96
C THR A 195 17.13 -9.86 16.65
N ASP A 196 16.20 -10.56 16.01
CA ASP A 196 15.75 -11.87 16.49
C ASP A 196 16.93 -12.85 16.40
N ASP A 197 17.53 -13.16 17.55
CA ASP A 197 18.22 -14.42 17.83
C ASP A 197 17.21 -15.41 18.44
#